data_AF-A0A7S0IWK2-F1
#
_entry.id   AF-A0A7S0IWK2-F1
#
_cell.length_a   1.000
_cell.length_b   1.000
_cell.length_c   1.000
_cell.angle_alpha   90.00
_cell.angle_beta   90.00
_cell.angle_gamma   90.00
#
_symmetry.space_group_name_H-M   'P 1'
#
loop_
_entity.id
_entity.type
_entity.pdbx_description
1 polymer ?
#
loop_
_entity_poly.entity_id
_entity_poly.type
_entity_poly.pdbx_seq_one_letter_code
_entity_poly.pdbx_strand_id
1 'polypeptide(L)'
;VEASCLSERAAVAALPVSKRLAMCRIFYDGTSDDAYSNFKPFRFAVGAVGFLKGEQFFHVAKAMLCNDLPSATQMLLTTGGPKLRSLGREVANYAQCGAGWENVDSGLLLLVCVVIKLAAVRPEQRAANARLQAELEDDGRAERLYIVEGAKDDCRCGIGIHADEPDVHERMGEWGRNQLGHACMAVARYVNARSELEARSAPASEPMGVATAQITGAHAAPTAPELTPARLCADARYERRTCGMHSSLLASVRTAVGAGATSLRTLCERLLKAMTQPNAAIVVAPPVGPPSCVATRGASPAVVVMWLLLDPLDIDSKQTTFVLRDAAAPDVLATLYKWCPHAHF
;
A
#
# COMPACT_ATOMS: atom_id res chain seq x y z
N VAL A 1 21.75 1.27 -2.43
CA VAL A 1 21.17 2.41 -1.69
C VAL A 1 22.13 2.89 -0.62
N GLU A 2 22.44 2.07 0.39
CA GLU A 2 23.27 2.49 1.53
C GLU A 2 24.63 3.10 1.14
N ALA A 3 25.39 2.46 0.25
CA ALA A 3 26.67 3.01 -0.23
C ALA A 3 26.54 4.41 -0.86
N SER A 4 25.46 4.67 -1.61
CA SER A 4 25.18 5.99 -2.19
C SER A 4 24.81 6.99 -1.09
N CYS A 5 24.00 6.61 -0.11
CA CYS A 5 23.68 7.49 1.01
C CYS A 5 24.91 7.81 1.87
N LEU A 6 25.81 6.84 2.10
CA LEU A 6 27.06 7.09 2.82
C LEU A 6 27.99 8.03 2.04
N SER A 7 28.07 7.89 0.71
CA SER A 7 28.79 8.82 -0.13
C SER A 7 28.20 10.24 -0.06
N GLU A 8 26.88 10.38 -0.06
CA GLU A 8 26.19 11.66 0.12
C GLU A 8 26.43 12.26 1.49
N ARG A 9 26.41 11.45 2.56
CA ARG A 9 26.78 11.90 3.91
C ARG A 9 28.18 12.47 3.94
N ALA A 10 29.15 11.79 3.35
CA ALA A 10 30.53 12.25 3.28
C ALA A 10 30.65 13.57 2.50
N ALA A 11 29.91 13.70 1.38
CA ALA A 11 29.86 14.94 0.61
C ALA A 11 29.27 16.11 1.43
N VAL A 12 28.16 15.89 2.14
CA VAL A 12 27.55 16.91 3.01
C VAL A 12 28.47 17.25 4.18
N ALA A 13 29.11 16.27 4.81
CA ALA A 13 30.04 16.49 5.91
C ALA A 13 31.27 17.33 5.51
N ALA A 14 31.67 17.31 4.24
CA ALA A 14 32.76 18.15 3.73
C ALA A 14 32.37 19.63 3.54
N LEU A 15 31.08 19.97 3.60
CA LEU A 15 30.60 21.35 3.41
C LEU A 15 30.79 22.21 4.66
N PRO A 16 30.79 23.55 4.53
CA PRO A 16 30.68 24.46 5.66
C PRO A 16 29.41 24.20 6.49
N VAL A 17 29.45 24.44 7.81
CA VAL A 17 28.34 24.18 8.74
C VAL A 17 27.02 24.82 8.28
N SER A 18 27.04 26.06 7.79
CA SER A 18 25.85 26.73 7.27
C SER A 18 25.18 25.99 6.10
N LYS A 19 25.98 25.36 5.23
CA LYS A 19 25.49 24.52 4.14
C LYS A 19 25.00 23.16 4.64
N ARG A 20 25.66 22.57 5.65
CA ARG A 20 25.17 21.35 6.30
C ARG A 20 23.78 21.56 6.89
N LEU A 21 23.55 22.67 7.58
CA LEU A 21 22.24 23.02 8.14
C LEU A 21 21.15 23.13 7.07
N ALA A 22 21.47 23.71 5.92
CA ALA A 22 20.52 23.86 4.82
C ALA A 22 20.23 22.54 4.09
N MET A 23 21.24 21.66 3.96
CA MET A 23 21.13 20.41 3.21
C MET A 23 20.70 19.22 4.06
N CYS A 24 20.72 19.33 5.38
CA CYS A 24 20.48 18.21 6.28
C CYS A 24 19.17 18.41 7.05
N ARG A 25 18.21 17.51 6.84
CA ARG A 25 16.95 17.50 7.59
C ARG A 25 16.98 16.42 8.66
N ILE A 26 17.02 16.82 9.92
CA ILE A 26 16.92 15.92 11.08
C ILE A 26 15.47 15.91 11.58
N PHE A 27 14.90 14.71 11.76
CA PHE A 27 13.59 14.50 12.39
C PHE A 27 13.72 13.58 13.61
N TYR A 28 12.73 13.60 14.51
CA TYR A 28 12.68 12.74 15.69
C TYR A 28 11.22 12.40 16.08
N ASP A 29 10.98 11.16 16.52
CA ASP A 29 9.67 10.55 16.85
C ASP A 29 8.93 11.18 18.07
N GLY A 30 9.44 12.29 18.62
CA GLY A 30 8.81 13.03 19.73
C GLY A 30 8.40 14.46 19.38
N THR A 31 8.51 14.87 18.11
CA THR A 31 8.26 16.25 17.66
C THR A 31 7.13 16.30 16.63
N SER A 32 6.79 17.52 16.20
CA SER A 32 5.81 17.73 15.13
C SER A 32 6.22 17.13 13.77
N ASP A 33 7.45 16.60 13.62
CA ASP A 33 7.97 16.01 12.37
C ASP A 33 7.90 14.48 12.31
N ASP A 34 6.85 13.90 12.90
CA ASP A 34 6.58 12.46 12.96
C ASP A 34 6.27 11.80 11.61
N ALA A 35 6.14 12.59 10.53
CA ALA A 35 5.85 12.14 9.18
C ALA A 35 6.86 11.08 8.69
N TYR A 36 8.13 11.24 9.07
CA TYR A 36 9.21 10.32 8.70
C TYR A 36 9.37 9.12 9.65
N SER A 37 8.60 9.03 10.73
CA SER A 37 8.67 7.91 11.67
C SER A 37 8.13 6.60 11.07
N ASN A 38 8.76 5.47 11.39
CA ASN A 38 8.20 4.14 11.11
C ASN A 38 7.11 3.73 12.12
N PHE A 39 6.98 4.48 13.21
CA PHE A 39 6.04 4.20 14.29
C PHE A 39 4.70 4.90 14.11
N LYS A 40 4.59 5.80 13.12
CA LYS A 40 3.32 6.43 12.74
C LYS A 40 2.26 5.36 12.45
N PRO A 41 1.04 5.46 13.02
CA PRO A 41 0.01 4.44 12.87
C PRO A 41 -0.67 4.56 11.50
N PHE A 42 -0.15 3.86 10.50
CA PHE A 42 -0.84 3.67 9.22
C PHE A 42 -0.84 2.19 8.82
N ARG A 43 -1.97 1.75 8.26
CA ARG A 43 -2.16 0.36 7.88
C ARG A 43 -1.60 0.10 6.50
N PHE A 44 -0.96 -1.05 6.32
CA PHE A 44 -0.52 -1.50 5.00
C PHE A 44 -0.46 -3.03 4.94
N ALA A 45 -0.15 -3.57 3.78
CA ALA A 45 0.01 -5.00 3.59
C ALA A 45 1.25 -5.28 2.75
N VAL A 46 1.90 -6.42 3.03
CA VAL A 46 2.96 -7.00 2.21
C VAL A 46 2.46 -8.36 1.74
N GLY A 47 2.13 -8.47 0.45
CA GLY A 47 1.41 -9.63 -0.07
C GLY A 47 0.05 -9.77 0.59
N ALA A 48 -0.24 -10.95 1.14
CA ALA A 48 -1.48 -11.22 1.87
C ALA A 48 -1.43 -10.76 3.34
N VAL A 49 -0.25 -10.42 3.89
CA VAL A 49 -0.10 -10.13 5.32
C VAL A 49 -0.35 -8.65 5.60
N GLY A 50 -1.39 -8.36 6.38
CA GLY A 50 -1.73 -7.01 6.83
C GLY A 50 -0.98 -6.60 8.09
N PHE A 51 -0.60 -5.33 8.15
CA PHE A 51 0.06 -4.68 9.28
C PHE A 51 -0.70 -3.43 9.71
N LEU A 52 -0.84 -3.25 11.02
CA LEU A 52 -1.51 -2.11 11.64
C LEU A 52 -0.65 -0.84 11.61
N LYS A 53 0.67 -1.00 11.60
CA LYS A 53 1.68 0.05 11.63
C LYS A 53 3.06 -0.50 11.25
N GLY A 54 3.98 0.38 10.86
CA GLY A 54 5.36 0.00 10.50
C GLY A 54 6.09 -0.75 11.61
N GLU A 55 5.93 -0.30 12.87
CA GLU A 55 6.47 -0.99 14.04
C GLU A 55 6.10 -2.48 14.13
N GLN A 56 4.87 -2.84 13.72
CA GLN A 56 4.42 -4.23 13.75
C GLN A 56 5.16 -5.06 12.71
N PHE A 57 5.28 -4.54 11.48
CA PHE A 57 6.05 -5.20 10.44
C PHE A 57 7.52 -5.35 10.84
N PHE A 58 8.09 -4.33 11.47
CA PHE A 58 9.46 -4.35 11.97
C PHE A 58 9.73 -5.54 12.89
N HIS A 59 8.89 -5.71 13.92
CA HIS A 59 9.06 -6.79 14.89
C HIS A 59 8.76 -8.16 14.28
N VAL A 60 7.75 -8.27 13.41
CA VAL A 60 7.45 -9.52 12.69
C VAL A 60 8.63 -9.93 11.80
N ALA A 61 9.19 -9.01 11.01
CA ALA A 61 10.34 -9.30 10.16
C ALA A 61 11.57 -9.73 10.99
N LYS A 62 11.81 -9.09 12.15
CA LYS A 62 12.86 -9.50 13.09
C LYS A 62 12.64 -10.93 13.61
N ALA A 63 11.41 -11.27 14.03
CA ALA A 63 11.08 -12.60 14.52
C ALA A 63 11.22 -13.67 13.41
N MET A 64 10.75 -13.36 12.20
CA MET A 64 10.90 -14.22 11.02
C MET A 64 12.37 -14.51 10.68
N LEU A 65 13.25 -13.50 10.74
CA LEU A 65 14.69 -13.69 10.55
C LEU A 65 15.27 -14.71 11.54
N CYS A 66 14.74 -14.75 12.76
CA CYS A 66 15.20 -15.61 13.84
C CYS A 66 14.49 -16.97 13.88
N ASN A 67 13.67 -17.28 12.86
CA ASN A 67 12.79 -18.45 12.81
C ASN A 67 11.83 -18.57 14.01
N ASP A 68 11.48 -17.45 14.63
CA ASP A 68 10.57 -17.39 15.78
C ASP A 68 9.13 -17.11 15.30
N LEU A 69 8.54 -18.13 14.66
CA LEU A 69 7.17 -18.08 14.16
C LEU A 69 6.12 -17.83 15.25
N PRO A 70 6.23 -18.41 16.47
CA PRO A 70 5.30 -18.12 17.55
C PRO A 70 5.26 -16.62 17.90
N SER A 71 6.42 -15.99 18.11
CA SER A 71 6.47 -14.55 18.40
C SER A 71 5.98 -13.72 17.22
N ALA A 72 6.36 -14.07 15.98
CA ALA A 72 5.88 -13.37 14.79
C ALA A 72 4.34 -13.39 14.69
N THR A 73 3.72 -14.54 14.96
CA THR A 73 2.26 -14.71 14.97
C THR A 73 1.62 -13.86 16.07
N GLN A 74 2.20 -13.89 17.29
CA GLN A 74 1.71 -13.07 18.39
C GLN A 74 1.81 -11.57 18.10
N MET A 75 2.89 -11.13 17.44
CA MET A 75 3.09 -9.74 17.03
C MET A 75 2.05 -9.28 16.00
N LEU A 76 1.69 -10.13 15.03
CA LEU A 76 0.63 -9.85 14.05
C LEU A 76 -0.75 -9.61 14.70
N LEU A 77 -1.02 -10.29 15.81
CA LEU A 77 -2.27 -10.14 16.57
C LEU A 77 -2.22 -9.00 17.61
N THR A 78 -1.03 -8.45 17.88
CA THR A 78 -0.84 -7.43 18.93
C THR A 78 -1.09 -6.01 18.41
N THR A 79 -2.05 -5.32 19.01
CA THR A 79 -2.40 -3.92 18.65
C THR A 79 -1.64 -2.87 19.47
N GLY A 80 -1.24 -3.19 20.71
CA GLY A 80 -0.62 -2.26 21.66
C GLY A 80 0.89 -2.10 21.48
N GLY A 81 1.37 -0.85 21.36
CA GLY A 81 2.80 -0.52 21.20
C GLY A 81 3.72 -1.07 22.29
N PRO A 82 3.44 -0.84 23.60
CA PRO A 82 4.31 -1.35 24.67
C PRO A 82 4.47 -2.87 24.66
N LYS A 83 3.37 -3.61 24.44
CA LYS A 83 3.40 -5.08 24.36
C LYS A 83 4.18 -5.55 23.14
N LEU A 84 3.94 -4.93 21.98
CA LEU A 84 4.64 -5.23 20.74
C LEU A 84 6.16 -5.03 20.88
N ARG A 85 6.61 -3.93 21.52
CA ARG A 85 8.03 -3.68 21.82
C ARG A 85 8.62 -4.72 22.78
N SER A 86 7.85 -5.16 23.78
CA SER A 86 8.27 -6.23 24.70
C SER A 86 8.54 -7.52 23.93
N LEU A 87 7.57 -7.97 23.13
CA LEU A 87 7.72 -9.14 22.26
C LEU A 87 8.93 -8.98 21.32
N GLY A 88 9.13 -7.77 20.79
CA GLY A 88 10.27 -7.45 19.94
C GLY A 88 11.64 -7.56 20.62
N ARG A 89 11.72 -7.36 21.93
CA ARG A 89 12.92 -7.57 22.75
C ARG A 89 13.11 -9.04 23.13
N GLU A 90 12.02 -9.80 23.20
CA GLU A 90 11.97 -11.19 23.64
C GLU A 90 12.07 -12.21 22.49
N VAL A 91 12.30 -11.77 21.24
CA VAL A 91 12.46 -12.65 20.07
C VAL A 91 13.50 -13.73 20.35
N ALA A 92 13.08 -14.99 20.26
CA ALA A 92 13.93 -16.15 20.43
C ALA A 92 15.02 -16.16 19.35
N ASN A 93 16.19 -16.71 19.69
CA ASN A 93 17.35 -16.83 18.81
C ASN A 93 17.95 -15.51 18.29
N TYR A 94 17.54 -14.34 18.80
CA TYR A 94 18.07 -13.06 18.33
C TYR A 94 19.59 -12.92 18.56
N ALA A 95 20.13 -13.50 19.63
CA ALA A 95 21.58 -13.46 19.88
C ALA A 95 22.37 -14.19 18.78
N GLN A 96 21.79 -15.22 18.16
CA GLN A 96 22.41 -16.05 17.13
C GLN A 96 22.13 -15.53 15.71
N CYS A 97 20.90 -15.08 15.46
CA CYS A 97 20.44 -14.70 14.13
C CYS A 97 20.41 -13.18 13.90
N GLY A 98 20.51 -12.39 14.96
CA GLY A 98 20.37 -10.93 14.94
C GLY A 98 21.45 -10.23 14.13
N ALA A 99 22.61 -10.87 13.88
CA ALA A 99 23.63 -10.32 12.99
C ALA A 99 23.07 -9.96 11.60
N GLY A 100 22.11 -10.73 11.07
CA GLY A 100 21.41 -10.41 9.82
C GLY A 100 20.47 -9.21 9.91
N TRP A 101 20.10 -8.77 11.10
CA TRP A 101 19.34 -7.55 11.35
C TRP A 101 20.25 -6.33 11.53
N GLU A 102 21.44 -6.56 12.11
CA GLU A 102 22.39 -5.54 12.55
C GLU A 102 23.45 -5.16 11.49
N ASN A 103 23.85 -6.10 10.63
CA ASN A 103 25.01 -5.94 9.75
C ASN A 103 24.70 -5.21 8.43
N VAL A 104 25.75 -4.66 7.81
CA VAL A 104 25.66 -3.92 6.54
C VAL A 104 25.36 -4.81 5.36
N ASP A 105 25.97 -5.99 5.32
CA ASP A 105 25.85 -6.90 4.19
C ASP A 105 24.45 -7.51 4.04
N SER A 106 23.63 -7.52 5.09
CA SER A 106 22.28 -8.07 5.02
C SER A 106 21.27 -7.09 4.41
N GLY A 107 21.50 -5.77 4.53
CA GLY A 107 20.57 -4.73 4.05
C GLY A 107 19.13 -4.85 4.55
N LEU A 108 18.84 -5.75 5.50
CA LEU A 108 17.48 -6.22 5.78
C LEU A 108 16.67 -5.16 6.52
N LEU A 109 17.26 -4.53 7.53
CA LEU A 109 16.61 -3.46 8.27
C LEU A 109 16.34 -2.24 7.38
N LEU A 110 17.28 -1.89 6.48
CA LEU A 110 17.05 -0.88 5.45
C LEU A 110 15.90 -1.28 4.53
N LEU A 111 15.86 -2.53 4.05
CA LEU A 111 14.78 -3.03 3.20
C LEU A 111 13.42 -2.95 3.91
N VAL A 112 13.36 -3.33 5.18
CA VAL A 112 12.14 -3.21 6.02
C VAL A 112 11.69 -1.75 6.11
N CYS A 113 12.61 -0.81 6.38
CA CYS A 113 12.29 0.62 6.38
C CYS A 113 11.78 1.10 5.01
N VAL A 114 12.42 0.67 3.91
CA VAL A 114 12.00 1.01 2.53
C VAL A 114 10.59 0.50 2.26
N VAL A 115 10.26 -0.74 2.64
CA VAL A 115 8.91 -1.31 2.46
C VAL A 115 7.87 -0.50 3.22
N ILE A 116 8.14 -0.12 4.48
CA ILE A 116 7.25 0.74 5.28
C ILE A 116 7.06 2.09 4.57
N LYS A 117 8.14 2.73 4.09
CA LYS A 117 8.05 4.03 3.44
C LYS A 117 7.37 3.98 2.08
N LEU A 118 7.62 2.96 1.27
CA LEU A 118 6.89 2.72 0.03
C LEU A 118 5.40 2.56 0.32
N ALA A 119 5.04 1.81 1.35
CA ALA A 119 3.65 1.64 1.76
C ALA A 119 3.01 2.97 2.19
N ALA A 120 3.75 3.83 2.89
CA ALA A 120 3.30 5.14 3.36
C ALA A 120 3.01 6.14 2.23
N VAL A 121 3.71 6.01 1.09
CA VAL A 121 3.56 6.89 -0.08
C VAL A 121 2.63 6.34 -1.16
N ARG A 122 1.94 5.22 -0.92
CA ARG A 122 0.99 4.68 -1.89
C ARG A 122 -0.22 5.62 -2.07
N PRO A 123 -0.88 5.61 -3.25
CA PRO A 123 -2.05 6.45 -3.51
C PRO A 123 -3.15 6.30 -2.46
N GLU A 124 -3.38 5.10 -1.92
CA GLU A 124 -4.42 4.85 -0.91
C GLU A 124 -4.09 5.52 0.44
N GLN A 125 -2.81 5.81 0.69
CA GLN A 125 -2.32 6.45 1.91
C GLN A 125 -2.10 7.96 1.75
N ARG A 126 -2.37 8.54 0.56
CA ARG A 126 -2.11 9.95 0.25
C ARG A 126 -2.73 10.93 1.22
N ALA A 127 -3.99 10.72 1.60
CA ALA A 127 -4.63 11.60 2.58
C ALA A 127 -4.01 11.47 3.98
N ALA A 128 -3.75 10.24 4.44
CA ALA A 128 -3.23 9.97 5.78
C ALA A 128 -1.76 10.41 5.96
N ASN A 129 -0.99 10.42 4.86
CA ASN A 129 0.43 10.73 4.84
C ASN A 129 0.75 11.91 3.90
N ALA A 130 -0.19 12.84 3.72
CA ALA A 130 -0.04 13.95 2.77
C ALA A 130 1.23 14.77 3.00
N ARG A 131 1.57 15.06 4.28
CA ARG A 131 2.81 15.77 4.63
C ARG A 131 4.06 15.01 4.20
N LEU A 132 4.16 13.73 4.55
CA LEU A 132 5.31 12.90 4.14
C LEU A 132 5.43 12.86 2.62
N GLN A 133 4.32 12.69 1.90
CA GLN A 133 4.33 12.66 0.44
C GLN A 133 4.81 13.98 -0.14
N ALA A 134 4.26 15.11 0.31
CA ALA A 134 4.67 16.42 -0.14
C ALA A 134 6.15 16.73 0.13
N GLU A 135 6.73 16.21 1.22
CA GLU A 135 8.13 16.43 1.55
C GLU A 135 9.11 15.44 0.89
N LEU A 136 8.62 14.27 0.42
CA LEU A 136 9.42 13.30 -0.33
C LEU A 136 9.32 13.49 -1.85
N GLU A 137 8.17 14.00 -2.31
CA GLU A 137 7.99 14.50 -3.68
C GLU A 137 8.86 15.76 -3.85
N ASP A 138 9.50 15.87 -5.02
CA ASP A 138 10.39 16.97 -5.34
C ASP A 138 9.70 18.33 -5.13
N ASP A 139 10.28 19.16 -4.25
CA ASP A 139 9.82 20.52 -3.97
C ASP A 139 10.56 21.58 -4.80
N GLY A 140 11.35 21.16 -5.80
CA GLY A 140 12.08 22.06 -6.69
C GLY A 140 13.37 22.60 -6.09
N ARG A 141 13.88 22.01 -5.00
CA ARG A 141 15.19 22.36 -4.45
C ARG A 141 16.31 21.92 -5.38
N ALA A 142 17.22 22.85 -5.68
CA ALA A 142 18.39 22.60 -6.53
C ALA A 142 19.38 21.57 -5.92
N GLU A 143 19.38 21.43 -4.59
CA GLU A 143 20.24 20.51 -3.84
C GLU A 143 19.35 19.51 -3.07
N ARG A 144 19.63 18.20 -3.18
CA ARG A 144 18.86 17.16 -2.47
C ARG A 144 19.14 17.19 -0.98
N LEU A 145 18.06 17.12 -0.18
CA LEU A 145 18.19 16.97 1.27
C LEU A 145 18.76 15.60 1.67
N TYR A 146 19.66 15.63 2.64
CA TYR A 146 20.09 14.49 3.40
C TYR A 146 19.18 14.32 4.63
N ILE A 147 18.38 13.26 4.65
CA ILE A 147 17.36 13.02 5.68
C ILE A 147 17.94 12.15 6.79
N VAL A 148 17.71 12.53 8.05
CA VAL A 148 18.28 11.87 9.23
C VAL A 148 17.29 11.72 10.37
N GLU A 149 17.29 10.55 11.02
CA GLU A 149 16.57 10.33 12.28
C GLU A 149 17.49 10.61 13.48
N GLY A 150 17.21 11.70 14.20
CA GLY A 150 17.92 12.15 15.40
C GLY A 150 17.44 11.44 16.68
N ALA A 151 17.39 10.11 16.65
CA ALA A 151 17.02 9.30 17.82
C ALA A 151 18.24 9.00 18.68
N LYS A 152 18.17 9.37 19.96
CA LYS A 152 19.19 9.04 20.96
C LYS A 152 19.28 7.53 21.16
N ASP A 153 20.50 7.00 21.30
CA ASP A 153 20.80 5.58 21.57
C ASP A 153 20.37 4.60 20.47
N ASP A 154 19.84 5.08 19.33
CA ASP A 154 19.55 4.26 18.15
C ASP A 154 20.53 4.58 17.02
N CYS A 155 21.61 3.80 16.96
CA CYS A 155 22.61 3.89 15.88
C CYS A 155 22.24 3.10 14.63
N ARG A 156 21.04 2.52 14.54
CA ARG A 156 20.64 1.62 13.44
C ARG A 156 19.64 2.31 12.52
N CYS A 157 18.45 2.62 13.04
CA CYS A 157 17.46 3.39 12.28
C CYS A 157 17.85 4.87 12.26
N GLY A 158 18.39 5.37 13.37
CA GLY A 158 18.87 6.74 13.53
C GLY A 158 20.38 6.89 13.59
N ILE A 159 20.78 8.10 13.98
CA ILE A 159 22.19 8.53 14.09
C ILE A 159 22.79 8.31 15.48
N GLY A 160 22.01 7.85 16.46
CA GLY A 160 22.47 7.62 17.84
C GLY A 160 22.66 8.90 18.66
N ILE A 161 22.37 10.06 18.09
CA ILE A 161 22.50 11.40 18.67
C ILE A 161 21.12 12.04 18.63
N HIS A 162 20.72 12.72 19.70
CA HIS A 162 19.40 13.37 19.73
C HIS A 162 19.36 14.56 18.76
N ALA A 163 18.21 14.78 18.11
CA ALA A 163 18.02 15.85 17.13
C ALA A 163 18.33 17.27 17.67
N ASP A 164 18.10 17.47 18.97
CA ASP A 164 18.30 18.76 19.66
C ASP A 164 19.72 18.96 20.20
N GLU A 165 20.65 18.01 19.99
CA GLU A 165 22.04 18.21 20.42
C GLU A 165 22.72 19.33 19.59
N PRO A 166 23.36 20.31 20.24
CA PRO A 166 23.79 21.57 19.59
C PRO A 166 24.86 21.39 18.51
N ASP A 167 25.61 20.28 18.54
CA ASP A 167 26.71 19.97 17.64
C ASP A 167 26.41 18.80 16.70
N VAL A 168 25.13 18.39 16.59
CA VAL A 168 24.72 17.20 15.81
C VAL A 168 25.23 17.24 14.36
N HIS A 169 25.22 18.41 13.71
CA HIS A 169 25.72 18.60 12.33
C HIS A 169 27.25 18.67 12.21
N GLU A 170 27.95 18.90 13.31
CA GLU A 170 29.41 18.86 13.36
C GLU A 170 29.91 17.42 13.53
N ARG A 171 29.11 16.61 14.24
CA ARG A 171 29.36 15.21 14.56
C ARG A 171 28.89 14.23 13.48
N MET A 172 28.76 14.71 12.23
CA MET A 172 28.40 13.86 11.08
C MET A 172 29.34 12.67 10.86
N GLY A 173 30.57 12.69 11.38
CA GLY A 173 31.47 11.53 11.36
C GLY A 173 31.09 10.43 12.36
N GLU A 174 30.40 10.79 13.45
CA GLU A 174 30.04 9.90 14.56
C GLU A 174 28.66 9.27 14.40
N TRP A 175 27.83 9.78 13.47
CA TRP A 175 26.46 9.28 13.31
C TRP A 175 26.43 7.78 13.02
N GLY A 176 25.44 7.13 13.62
CA GLY A 176 25.03 5.77 13.29
C GLY A 176 24.61 5.58 11.83
N ARG A 177 23.99 4.43 11.56
CA ARG A 177 23.68 3.96 10.21
C ARG A 177 22.57 4.75 9.53
N ASN A 178 21.66 5.37 10.30
CA ASN A 178 20.58 6.18 9.75
C ASN A 178 19.72 5.46 8.69
N GLN A 179 19.43 4.16 8.90
CA GLN A 179 18.74 3.38 7.89
C GLN A 179 17.31 3.87 7.60
N LEU A 180 16.65 4.52 8.57
CA LEU A 180 15.35 5.12 8.34
C LEU A 180 15.45 6.34 7.42
N GLY A 181 16.41 7.24 7.68
CA GLY A 181 16.67 8.38 6.80
C GLY A 181 17.05 7.94 5.38
N HIS A 182 17.90 6.91 5.25
CA HIS A 182 18.26 6.33 3.95
C HIS A 182 17.07 5.72 3.23
N ALA A 183 16.16 5.06 3.93
CA ALA A 183 14.92 4.54 3.35
C ALA A 183 14.04 5.68 2.81
N CYS A 184 13.89 6.78 3.56
CA CYS A 184 13.18 7.97 3.10
C CYS A 184 13.81 8.53 1.82
N MET A 185 15.14 8.67 1.78
CA MET A 185 15.86 9.15 0.59
C MET A 185 15.69 8.21 -0.62
N ALA A 186 15.70 6.90 -0.40
CA ALA A 186 15.48 5.92 -1.45
C ALA A 186 14.06 6.02 -2.03
N VAL A 187 13.06 6.17 -1.15
CA VAL A 187 11.66 6.33 -1.56
C VAL A 187 11.41 7.66 -2.26
N ALA A 188 12.01 8.77 -1.80
CA ALA A 188 11.96 10.05 -2.51
C ALA A 188 12.47 9.92 -3.96
N ARG A 189 13.64 9.30 -4.15
CA ARG A 189 14.19 9.05 -5.50
C ARG A 189 13.25 8.21 -6.35
N TYR A 190 12.67 7.16 -5.78
CA TYR A 190 11.72 6.31 -6.49
C TYR A 190 10.46 7.08 -6.91
N VAL A 191 9.84 7.82 -5.99
CA VAL A 191 8.64 8.61 -6.25
C VAL A 191 8.91 9.65 -7.34
N ASN A 192 10.01 10.40 -7.24
CA ASN A 192 10.36 11.43 -8.21
C ASN A 192 10.65 10.84 -9.60
N ALA A 193 11.44 9.76 -9.67
CA ALA A 193 11.70 9.08 -10.95
C ALA A 193 10.42 8.53 -11.59
N ARG A 194 9.48 8.03 -10.77
CA ARG A 194 8.19 7.53 -11.26
C ARG A 194 7.32 8.68 -11.80
N SER A 195 7.23 9.80 -11.09
CA SER A 195 6.51 10.99 -11.53
C SER A 195 7.06 11.54 -12.85
N GLU A 196 8.38 11.60 -13.02
CA GLU A 196 9.01 12.00 -14.29
C GLU A 196 8.70 11.02 -15.44
N LEU A 197 8.64 9.72 -15.15
CA LEU A 197 8.30 8.71 -16.16
C LEU A 197 6.82 8.81 -16.56
N GLU A 198 5.93 9.00 -15.60
CA GLU A 198 4.50 9.23 -15.81
C GLU A 198 4.28 10.51 -16.64
N ALA A 199 4.96 11.61 -16.31
CA ALA A 199 4.90 12.87 -17.06
C ALA A 199 5.41 12.73 -18.50
N ARG A 200 6.48 11.95 -18.73
CA ARG A 200 7.01 11.67 -20.08
C ARG A 200 6.13 10.73 -20.91
N SER A 201 5.39 9.84 -20.24
CA SER A 201 4.51 8.86 -20.88
C SER A 201 3.09 9.39 -21.09
N ALA A 202 2.77 10.58 -20.57
CA ALA A 202 1.49 11.23 -20.80
C ALA A 202 1.39 11.62 -22.29
N PRO A 203 0.34 11.18 -23.01
CA PRO A 203 0.15 11.58 -24.39
C PRO A 203 0.05 13.11 -24.47
N ALA A 204 0.81 13.71 -25.39
CA ALA A 204 0.69 15.13 -25.69
C ALA A 204 -0.78 15.43 -25.98
N SER A 205 -1.39 16.29 -25.18
CA SER A 205 -2.74 16.77 -25.44
C SER A 205 -2.68 17.67 -26.66
N GLU A 206 -2.85 17.07 -27.85
CA GLU A 206 -3.14 17.87 -29.04
C GLU A 206 -4.49 18.58 -28.83
N PRO A 207 -4.57 19.88 -29.17
CA PRO A 207 -5.83 20.61 -29.09
C PRO A 207 -6.82 19.98 -30.07
N MET A 208 -8.00 19.60 -29.57
CA MET A 208 -9.10 19.01 -30.36
C MET A 208 -9.42 19.85 -31.60
N GLY A 209 -8.89 19.43 -32.74
CA GLY A 209 -9.47 19.73 -34.06
C GLY A 209 -10.52 18.68 -34.37
N VAL A 210 -11.78 19.10 -34.43
CA VAL A 210 -12.89 18.25 -34.88
C VAL A 210 -12.67 17.93 -36.36
N ALA A 211 -12.30 16.69 -36.66
CA ALA A 211 -12.31 16.16 -38.01
C ALA A 211 -12.95 14.77 -38.02
N THR A 212 -14.19 14.73 -38.51
CA THR A 212 -14.95 13.53 -38.87
C THR A 212 -14.25 12.81 -40.02
N ALA A 213 -13.73 11.61 -39.77
CA ALA A 213 -13.31 10.69 -40.82
C ALA A 213 -13.89 9.30 -40.55
N GLN A 214 -14.72 8.85 -41.49
CA GLN A 214 -15.24 7.50 -41.58
C GLN A 214 -14.08 6.53 -41.86
N ILE A 215 -13.95 5.47 -41.07
CA ILE A 215 -13.15 4.30 -41.43
C ILE A 215 -14.09 3.10 -41.50
N THR A 216 -14.39 2.72 -42.73
CA THR A 216 -14.87 1.40 -43.13
C THR A 216 -13.70 0.41 -43.07
N GLY A 217 -13.78 -0.60 -42.20
CA GLY A 217 -12.79 -1.68 -42.10
C GLY A 217 -13.39 -2.87 -41.36
N ALA A 218 -13.39 -4.03 -42.01
CA ALA A 218 -14.20 -5.19 -41.71
C ALA A 218 -13.92 -5.88 -40.36
N HIS A 219 -14.99 -6.51 -39.87
CA HIS A 219 -15.17 -7.30 -38.67
C HIS A 219 -14.02 -8.24 -38.27
N ALA A 220 -13.51 -8.03 -37.07
CA ALA A 220 -13.37 -9.11 -36.08
C ALA A 220 -14.31 -8.78 -34.91
N ALA A 221 -15.21 -9.70 -34.57
CA ALA A 221 -16.15 -9.50 -33.47
C ALA A 221 -15.40 -9.23 -32.16
N PRO A 222 -15.70 -8.12 -31.43
CA PRO A 222 -15.07 -7.86 -30.15
C PRO A 222 -15.60 -8.88 -29.14
N THR A 223 -14.72 -9.78 -28.69
CA THR A 223 -14.95 -10.57 -27.48
C THR A 223 -15.21 -9.61 -26.32
N ALA A 224 -16.25 -9.89 -25.54
CA ALA A 224 -16.77 -8.99 -24.51
C ALA A 224 -15.65 -8.45 -23.60
N PRO A 225 -15.67 -7.16 -23.22
CA PRO A 225 -14.66 -6.58 -22.36
C PRO A 225 -14.60 -7.34 -21.03
N GLU A 226 -13.44 -7.92 -20.74
CA GLU A 226 -13.18 -8.71 -19.54
C GLU A 226 -13.49 -7.88 -18.28
N LEU A 227 -14.47 -8.32 -17.48
CA LEU A 227 -14.95 -7.67 -16.26
C LEU A 227 -13.93 -7.84 -15.12
N THR A 228 -12.83 -7.10 -15.18
CA THR A 228 -11.81 -7.09 -14.13
C THR A 228 -12.01 -5.92 -13.16
N PRO A 229 -11.67 -6.07 -11.86
CA PRO A 229 -11.78 -4.98 -10.90
C PRO A 229 -11.01 -3.72 -11.33
N ALA A 230 -9.79 -3.88 -11.87
CA ALA A 230 -8.98 -2.75 -12.33
C ALA A 230 -9.67 -1.93 -13.43
N ARG A 231 -10.30 -2.60 -14.41
CA ARG A 231 -11.05 -1.92 -15.48
C ARG A 231 -12.29 -1.22 -14.96
N LEU A 232 -13.07 -1.88 -14.11
CA LEU A 232 -14.25 -1.27 -13.48
C LEU A 232 -13.89 -0.08 -12.60
N CYS A 233 -12.75 -0.13 -11.91
CA CYS A 233 -12.26 0.99 -11.11
C CYS A 233 -11.78 2.19 -11.94
N ALA A 234 -11.26 1.95 -13.14
CA ALA A 234 -10.76 3.00 -14.04
C ALA A 234 -11.84 3.59 -14.96
N ASP A 235 -12.96 2.88 -15.15
CA ASP A 235 -14.04 3.31 -16.03
C ASP A 235 -14.93 4.36 -15.34
N ALA A 236 -14.73 5.62 -15.71
CA ALA A 236 -15.44 6.77 -15.17
C ALA A 236 -16.97 6.72 -15.37
N ARG A 237 -17.47 5.87 -16.27
CA ARG A 237 -18.90 5.66 -16.49
C ARG A 237 -19.57 4.94 -15.32
N TYR A 238 -18.81 4.26 -14.47
CA TYR A 238 -19.34 3.63 -13.27
C TYR A 238 -19.24 4.56 -12.05
N GLU A 239 -20.31 4.61 -11.29
CA GLU A 239 -20.27 4.98 -9.88
C GLU A 239 -20.05 3.71 -9.05
N ARG A 240 -19.37 3.82 -7.91
CA ARG A 240 -19.09 2.66 -7.06
C ARG A 240 -19.22 2.94 -5.59
N ARG A 241 -19.56 1.91 -4.82
CA ARG A 241 -19.56 1.94 -3.36
C ARG A 241 -18.97 0.65 -2.81
N THR A 242 -18.04 0.79 -1.86
CA THR A 242 -17.37 -0.33 -1.20
C THR A 242 -17.80 -0.43 0.26
N CYS A 243 -18.02 -1.65 0.74
CA CYS A 243 -18.34 -1.94 2.13
C CYS A 243 -17.69 -3.26 2.58
N GLY A 244 -17.68 -3.50 3.90
CA GLY A 244 -17.44 -4.85 4.40
C GLY A 244 -18.54 -5.79 3.91
N MET A 245 -18.18 -7.01 3.53
CA MET A 245 -19.14 -8.02 3.10
C MET A 245 -20.03 -8.44 4.29
N HIS A 246 -21.31 -8.71 4.04
CA HIS A 246 -22.18 -9.28 5.07
C HIS A 246 -21.66 -10.66 5.51
N SER A 247 -21.74 -11.00 6.80
CA SER A 247 -21.09 -12.20 7.37
C SER A 247 -21.56 -13.52 6.74
N SER A 248 -22.86 -13.67 6.50
CA SER A 248 -23.42 -14.86 5.82
C SER A 248 -23.02 -14.97 4.35
N LEU A 249 -22.96 -13.83 3.64
CA LEU A 249 -22.46 -13.79 2.26
C LEU A 249 -20.97 -14.19 2.24
N LEU A 250 -20.16 -13.62 3.15
CA LEU A 250 -18.75 -13.96 3.29
C LEU A 250 -18.53 -15.45 3.55
N ALA A 251 -19.28 -16.03 4.49
CA ALA A 251 -19.24 -17.47 4.77
C ALA A 251 -19.56 -18.30 3.53
N SER A 252 -20.61 -17.92 2.79
CA SER A 252 -21.01 -18.61 1.55
C SER A 252 -19.92 -18.56 0.48
N VAL A 253 -19.31 -17.40 0.24
CA VAL A 253 -18.25 -17.25 -0.77
C VAL A 253 -17.02 -18.07 -0.38
N ARG A 254 -16.64 -18.10 0.91
CA ARG A 254 -15.53 -18.94 1.39
C ARG A 254 -15.76 -20.42 1.18
N THR A 255 -16.92 -20.91 1.60
CA THR A 255 -17.29 -22.32 1.40
C THR A 255 -17.23 -22.68 -0.08
N ALA A 256 -17.72 -21.80 -0.95
CA ALA A 256 -17.71 -22.04 -2.39
C ALA A 256 -16.29 -21.99 -2.99
N VAL A 257 -15.43 -21.07 -2.57
CA VAL A 257 -14.02 -21.02 -3.00
C VAL A 257 -13.26 -22.26 -2.53
N GLY A 258 -13.42 -22.66 -1.26
CA GLY A 258 -12.78 -23.85 -0.71
C GLY A 258 -13.22 -25.16 -1.37
N ALA A 259 -14.48 -25.21 -1.83
CA ALA A 259 -15.03 -26.35 -2.57
C ALA A 259 -14.67 -26.37 -4.08
N GLY A 260 -14.00 -25.33 -4.59
CA GLY A 260 -13.49 -25.27 -5.96
C GLY A 260 -14.39 -24.55 -6.98
N ALA A 261 -13.89 -24.45 -8.22
CA ALA A 261 -14.42 -23.56 -9.25
C ALA A 261 -15.91 -23.78 -9.60
N THR A 262 -16.37 -25.04 -9.61
CA THR A 262 -17.78 -25.37 -9.89
C THR A 262 -18.71 -24.83 -8.80
N SER A 263 -18.35 -25.01 -7.54
CA SER A 263 -19.14 -24.49 -6.40
C SER A 263 -19.18 -22.97 -6.41
N LEU A 264 -18.03 -22.33 -6.68
CA LEU A 264 -17.94 -20.88 -6.82
C LEU A 264 -18.83 -20.34 -7.95
N ARG A 265 -18.86 -21.02 -9.11
CA ARG A 265 -19.73 -20.66 -10.23
C ARG A 265 -21.20 -20.76 -9.85
N THR A 266 -21.63 -21.88 -9.26
CA THR A 266 -23.01 -22.08 -8.78
C THR A 266 -23.43 -20.99 -7.80
N LEU A 267 -22.53 -20.59 -6.89
CA LEU A 267 -22.81 -19.48 -5.98
C LEU A 267 -23.00 -18.17 -6.74
N CYS A 268 -22.10 -17.81 -7.66
CA CYS A 268 -22.17 -16.57 -8.42
C CYS A 268 -23.47 -16.48 -9.24
N GLU A 269 -23.87 -17.58 -9.89
CA GLU A 269 -25.13 -17.66 -10.65
C GLU A 269 -26.36 -17.49 -9.73
N ARG A 270 -26.32 -18.08 -8.53
CA ARG A 270 -27.39 -17.95 -7.54
C ARG A 270 -27.50 -16.51 -7.00
N LEU A 271 -26.37 -15.87 -6.70
CA LEU A 271 -26.33 -14.46 -6.28
C LEU A 271 -26.84 -13.54 -7.40
N LEU A 272 -26.42 -13.79 -8.63
CA LEU A 272 -26.88 -13.07 -9.80
C LEU A 272 -28.40 -13.21 -9.99
N LYS A 273 -28.94 -14.42 -9.81
CA LYS A 273 -30.40 -14.66 -9.85
C LYS A 273 -31.15 -13.88 -8.77
N ALA A 274 -30.55 -13.67 -7.60
CA ALA A 274 -31.14 -12.92 -6.50
C ALA A 274 -31.08 -11.39 -6.70
N MET A 275 -30.20 -10.87 -7.55
CA MET A 275 -30.21 -9.46 -7.94
C MET A 275 -31.45 -9.13 -8.78
N THR A 276 -32.13 -8.03 -8.49
CA THR A 276 -33.32 -7.60 -9.23
C THR A 276 -32.98 -6.92 -10.56
N GLN A 277 -31.74 -6.49 -10.75
CA GLN A 277 -31.33 -5.73 -11.93
C GLN A 277 -31.20 -6.62 -13.17
N PRO A 278 -31.85 -6.27 -14.29
CA PRO A 278 -31.94 -7.16 -15.46
C PRO A 278 -30.60 -7.31 -16.20
N ASN A 279 -29.73 -6.31 -16.09
CA ASN A 279 -28.37 -6.34 -16.64
C ASN A 279 -27.33 -6.22 -15.52
N ALA A 280 -26.80 -7.36 -15.08
CA ALA A 280 -25.96 -7.44 -13.90
C ALA A 280 -24.83 -8.47 -14.03
N ALA A 281 -23.80 -8.32 -13.20
CA ALA A 281 -22.71 -9.28 -13.07
C ALA A 281 -22.28 -9.48 -11.61
N ILE A 282 -21.89 -10.70 -11.27
CA ILE A 282 -21.17 -11.03 -10.04
C ILE A 282 -19.75 -11.41 -10.41
N VAL A 283 -18.77 -10.78 -9.76
CA VAL A 283 -17.34 -11.02 -9.99
C VAL A 283 -16.70 -11.40 -8.67
N VAL A 284 -16.07 -12.57 -8.59
CA VAL A 284 -15.20 -12.95 -7.48
C VAL A 284 -13.78 -12.86 -7.97
N ALA A 285 -13.00 -11.92 -7.43
CA ALA A 285 -11.67 -11.62 -7.94
C ALA A 285 -10.76 -11.05 -6.84
N PRO A 286 -9.43 -11.30 -6.94
CA PRO A 286 -8.45 -10.53 -6.18
C PRO A 286 -8.44 -9.06 -6.66
N PRO A 287 -7.77 -8.14 -5.93
CA PRO A 287 -7.65 -6.74 -6.34
C PRO A 287 -6.87 -6.57 -7.65
N VAL A 288 -5.91 -7.47 -7.89
CA VAL A 288 -5.05 -7.52 -9.08
C VAL A 288 -5.02 -8.94 -9.61
N GLY A 289 -5.19 -9.09 -10.93
CA GLY A 289 -5.20 -10.38 -11.61
C GLY A 289 -6.57 -10.76 -12.17
N PRO A 290 -6.66 -11.92 -12.83
CA PRO A 290 -7.90 -12.37 -13.44
C PRO A 290 -8.94 -12.74 -12.36
N PRO A 291 -10.24 -12.58 -12.66
CA PRO A 291 -11.30 -13.00 -11.76
C PRO A 291 -11.28 -14.53 -11.61
N SER A 292 -11.46 -15.00 -10.38
CA SER A 292 -11.66 -16.42 -10.08
C SER A 292 -13.01 -16.92 -10.59
N CYS A 293 -14.01 -16.05 -10.64
CA CYS A 293 -15.31 -16.34 -11.26
C CYS A 293 -16.00 -15.07 -11.74
N VAL A 294 -16.72 -15.19 -12.85
CA VAL A 294 -17.61 -14.15 -13.38
C VAL A 294 -18.91 -14.80 -13.80
N ALA A 295 -20.03 -14.29 -13.30
CA ALA A 295 -21.38 -14.63 -13.76
C ALA A 295 -22.04 -13.35 -14.29
N THR A 296 -22.67 -13.40 -15.46
CA THR A 296 -23.30 -12.24 -16.12
C THR A 296 -24.72 -12.57 -16.57
N ARG A 297 -25.59 -11.56 -16.56
CA ARG A 297 -26.95 -11.60 -17.10
C ARG A 297 -27.20 -10.29 -17.82
N GLY A 298 -27.77 -10.35 -19.03
CA GLY A 298 -28.08 -9.17 -19.83
C GLY A 298 -26.97 -8.83 -20.84
N ALA A 299 -27.03 -7.60 -21.37
CA ALA A 299 -26.13 -7.13 -22.42
C ALA A 299 -24.80 -6.58 -21.86
N SER A 300 -23.76 -6.53 -22.68
CA SER A 300 -22.50 -5.85 -22.33
C SER A 300 -22.54 -4.38 -22.78
N PRO A 301 -22.08 -3.42 -21.95
CA PRO A 301 -21.56 -3.58 -20.60
C PRO A 301 -22.66 -3.85 -19.57
N ALA A 302 -22.32 -4.58 -18.50
CA ALA A 302 -23.25 -4.83 -17.41
C ALA A 302 -23.62 -3.51 -16.70
N VAL A 303 -24.91 -3.26 -16.48
CA VAL A 303 -25.38 -2.02 -15.81
C VAL A 303 -25.00 -2.02 -14.34
N VAL A 304 -25.01 -3.19 -13.69
CA VAL A 304 -24.57 -3.36 -12.30
C VAL A 304 -23.54 -4.46 -12.20
N VAL A 305 -22.44 -4.23 -11.49
CA VAL A 305 -21.42 -5.25 -11.20
C VAL A 305 -21.16 -5.30 -9.70
N MET A 306 -21.31 -6.47 -9.10
CA MET A 306 -20.91 -6.71 -7.72
C MET A 306 -19.60 -7.48 -7.70
N TRP A 307 -18.55 -6.82 -7.22
CA TRP A 307 -17.25 -7.43 -6.97
C TRP A 307 -17.13 -7.88 -5.52
N LEU A 308 -16.89 -9.17 -5.34
CA LEU A 308 -16.63 -9.83 -4.06
C LEU A 308 -15.13 -10.12 -3.95
N LEU A 309 -14.47 -9.34 -3.09
CA LEU A 309 -13.07 -9.53 -2.75
C LEU A 309 -12.99 -10.41 -1.51
N LEU A 310 -12.39 -11.59 -1.67
CA LEU A 310 -12.01 -12.43 -0.54
C LEU A 310 -10.57 -12.17 -0.16
N ASP A 311 -10.39 -11.77 1.09
CA ASP A 311 -9.10 -11.81 1.75
C ASP A 311 -8.89 -13.21 2.34
N PRO A 312 -7.84 -13.95 1.93
CA PRO A 312 -7.51 -15.26 2.49
C PRO A 312 -7.32 -15.27 4.01
N LEU A 313 -6.98 -14.12 4.60
CA LEU A 313 -6.72 -13.98 6.03
C LEU A 313 -7.91 -13.41 6.84
N ASP A 314 -9.05 -13.17 6.21
CA ASP A 314 -10.25 -12.60 6.86
C ASP A 314 -10.06 -11.20 7.48
N ILE A 315 -9.10 -10.42 6.97
CA ILE A 315 -8.82 -9.09 7.53
C ILE A 315 -9.65 -8.03 6.81
N ASP A 316 -9.79 -8.15 5.48
CA ASP A 316 -10.41 -7.11 4.67
C ASP A 316 -11.25 -7.63 3.49
N SER A 317 -12.09 -8.64 3.72
CA SER A 317 -13.03 -9.10 2.68
C SER A 317 -14.08 -8.03 2.39
N LYS A 318 -14.14 -7.56 1.14
CA LYS A 318 -14.99 -6.45 0.70
C LYS A 318 -16.03 -6.88 -0.31
N GLN A 319 -17.11 -6.11 -0.31
CA GLN A 319 -18.04 -6.04 -1.43
C GLN A 319 -17.93 -4.65 -2.03
N THR A 320 -17.74 -4.57 -3.34
CA THR A 320 -17.83 -3.32 -4.11
C THR A 320 -18.90 -3.45 -5.17
N THR A 321 -19.88 -2.55 -5.15
CA THR A 321 -20.92 -2.48 -6.18
C THR A 321 -20.58 -1.34 -7.14
N PHE A 322 -20.55 -1.62 -8.43
CA PHE A 322 -20.42 -0.68 -9.53
C PHE A 322 -21.77 -0.56 -10.24
N VAL A 323 -22.19 0.66 -10.56
CA VAL A 323 -23.42 0.92 -11.32
C VAL A 323 -23.09 1.95 -12.40
N LEU A 324 -23.52 1.72 -13.64
CA LEU A 324 -23.41 2.74 -14.69
C LEU A 324 -24.12 4.01 -14.23
N ARG A 325 -23.47 5.16 -14.38
CA ARG A 325 -24.00 6.45 -13.96
C ARG A 325 -25.31 6.75 -14.69
N ASP A 326 -26.40 6.73 -13.95
CA ASP A 326 -27.72 7.19 -14.35
C ASP A 326 -28.47 7.76 -13.13
N ALA A 327 -29.72 8.18 -13.32
CA ALA A 327 -30.54 8.75 -12.25
C ALA A 327 -30.90 7.74 -11.14
N ALA A 328 -30.86 6.43 -11.42
CA ALA A 328 -31.22 5.37 -10.48
C ALA A 328 -30.00 4.79 -9.72
N ALA A 329 -28.78 5.12 -10.14
CA ALA A 329 -27.55 4.59 -9.57
C ALA A 329 -27.44 4.75 -8.04
N PRO A 330 -27.79 5.90 -7.42
CA PRO A 330 -27.72 6.05 -5.96
C PRO A 330 -28.62 5.06 -5.21
N ASP A 331 -29.84 4.82 -5.69
CA ASP A 331 -30.81 3.91 -5.07
C ASP A 331 -30.36 2.45 -5.20
N VAL A 332 -29.79 2.07 -6.35
CA VAL A 332 -29.19 0.75 -6.56
C VAL A 332 -28.00 0.54 -5.62
N LEU A 333 -27.10 1.52 -5.51
CA LEU A 333 -25.94 1.46 -4.62
C LEU A 333 -26.35 1.39 -3.15
N ALA A 334 -27.41 2.09 -2.75
CA ALA A 334 -27.95 2.02 -1.39
C ALA A 334 -28.57 0.63 -1.11
N THR A 335 -29.38 0.12 -2.03
CA THR A 335 -30.04 -1.19 -1.92
C THR A 335 -29.03 -2.33 -1.83
N LEU A 336 -27.93 -2.23 -2.56
CA LEU A 336 -26.89 -3.25 -2.59
C LEU A 336 -25.77 -3.00 -1.56
N TYR A 337 -25.86 -2.01 -0.69
CA TYR A 337 -24.84 -1.76 0.34
C TYR A 337 -24.93 -2.80 1.47
N LYS A 338 -23.81 -3.47 1.80
CA LYS A 338 -23.77 -4.61 2.74
C LYS A 338 -24.84 -5.66 2.40
N TRP A 339 -25.02 -5.92 1.12
CA TRP A 339 -26.10 -6.76 0.63
C TRP A 339 -25.94 -8.20 1.10
N CYS A 340 -27.04 -8.77 1.56
CA CYS A 340 -27.22 -10.19 1.72
C CYS A 340 -28.60 -10.54 1.16
N PRO A 341 -28.69 -11.39 0.13
CA PRO A 341 -29.98 -11.93 -0.25
C PRO A 341 -30.56 -12.70 0.95
N HIS A 342 -31.86 -12.53 1.24
CA HIS A 342 -32.50 -12.96 2.49
C HIS A 342 -32.14 -14.39 2.95
N ALA A 343 -32.19 -14.57 4.28
CA ALA A 343 -31.60 -15.60 5.16
C ALA A 343 -31.93 -17.10 4.91
N HIS A 344 -32.21 -17.48 3.67
CA HIS A 344 -32.26 -18.88 3.23
C HIS A 344 -31.09 -19.22 2.29
N PHE A 345 -29.91 -18.70 2.65
CA PHE A 345 -28.59 -19.17 2.22
C PHE A 345 -27.97 -19.99 3.33
#